data_AF-A0A0E9U6T1-F1
#
_entry.id   AF-A0A0E9U6T1-F1
#
_cell.length_a   1.000
_cell.length_b   1.000
_cell.length_c   1.000
_cell.angle_alpha   90.00
_cell.angle_beta   90.00
_cell.angle_gamma   90.00
#
_symmetry.space_group_name_H-M   'P 1'
#
loop_
_entity.id
_entity.type
_entity.pdbx_description
1 polymer ?
#
loop_
_entity_poly.entity_id
_entity_poly.type
_entity_poly.pdbx_seq_one_letter_code
_entity_poly.pdbx_strand_id
1 'polypeptide(L)' 'MAKAALNTAMETGRAEELLMSYLRLLLTKWSSYSLNGKGSLSYTSLPIYN' A
#
# COMPACT_ATOMS: atom_id res chain seq x y z
N MET A 1 -9.85 -9.74 -6.69
CA MET A 1 -10.71 -8.80 -5.94
C MET A 1 -10.29 -7.33 -6.11
N ALA A 2 -8.99 -6.98 -6.05
CA ALA A 2 -8.54 -5.58 -6.17
C ALA A 2 -8.93 -4.86 -7.48
N LYS A 3 -8.92 -5.56 -8.63
CA LYS A 3 -9.30 -5.00 -9.94
C LYS A 3 -10.78 -4.59 -10.00
N ALA A 4 -11.67 -5.37 -9.38
CA ALA A 4 -13.10 -5.08 -9.36
C ALA A 4 -13.39 -3.83 -8.52
N ALA A 5 -12.77 -3.73 -7.34
CA ALA A 5 -12.91 -2.56 -6.47
C ALA A 5 -12.40 -1.26 -7.12
N LEU A 6 -11.33 -1.34 -7.92
CA LEU A 6 -10.81 -0.19 -8.67
C LEU A 6 -11.80 0.28 -9.75
N ASN A 7 -12.33 -0.65 -10.55
CA ASN A 7 -13.30 -0.32 -11.59
C ASN A 7 -14.56 0.33 -11.02
N THR A 8 -15.11 -0.23 -9.93
CA THR A 8 -16.26 0.36 -9.23
C THR A 8 -15.95 1.73 -8.64
N ALA A 9 -14.75 1.94 -8.08
CA ALA A 9 -14.35 3.25 -7.57
C ALA A 9 -14.17 4.29 -8.69
N MET A 10 -13.69 3.87 -9.87
CA MET A 10 -13.62 4.74 -11.05
C MET A 10 -15.02 5.13 -11.56
N GLU A 11 -15.94 4.16 -11.65
CA GLU A 11 -17.32 4.39 -12.09
C GLU A 11 -18.12 5.27 -11.12
N THR A 12 -17.82 5.21 -9.83
CA THR A 12 -18.49 5.99 -8.79
C THR A 12 -17.82 7.34 -8.50
N GLY A 13 -16.75 7.70 -9.20
CA GLY A 13 -15.99 8.93 -8.96
C GLY A 13 -15.20 8.95 -7.63
N ARG A 14 -15.01 7.79 -7.00
CA ARG A 14 -14.32 7.60 -5.71
C ARG A 14 -12.90 7.05 -5.86
N ALA A 15 -12.33 7.11 -7.07
CA ALA A 15 -11.00 6.61 -7.36
C ALA A 15 -9.91 7.27 -6.49
N GLU A 16 -10.05 8.57 -6.19
CA GLU A 16 -9.11 9.30 -5.33
C GLU A 16 -9.13 8.81 -3.87
N GLU A 17 -10.31 8.55 -3.30
CA GLU A 17 -10.45 7.99 -1.95
C GLU A 17 -9.84 6.58 -1.86
N LEU A 18 -10.07 5.77 -2.89
CA LEU A 18 -9.49 4.44 -2.98
C LEU A 18 -7.96 4.51 -3.10
N LEU A 19 -7.43 5.41 -3.95
CA LEU A 19 -6.01 5.64 -4.10
C LEU A 19 -5.37 6.10 -2.77
N MET A 20 -5.99 7.06 -2.07
CA MET A 20 -5.50 7.52 -0.77
C MET A 20 -5.50 6.41 0.28
N SER A 21 -6.49 5.53 0.26
CA SER A 21 -6.55 4.37 1.15
C SER A 21 -5.40 3.40 0.88
N TYR A 22 -5.08 3.13 -0.38
CA TYR A 22 -3.94 2.29 -0.77
C TYR A 22 -2.60 2.94 -0.40
N LEU A 23 -2.43 4.24 -0.64
CA LEU A 23 -1.21 4.96 -0.29
C LEU A 23 -0.98 4.96 1.24
N ARG A 24 -2.04 5.15 2.03
CA ARG A 24 -1.97 5.01 3.49
C ARG A 24 -1.54 3.61 3.91
N LEU A 25 -2.16 2.58 3.33
CA LEU A 25 -1.82 1.19 3.62
C LEU A 25 -0.34 0.89 3.28
N LEU A 26 0.12 1.37 2.12
CA LEU A 26 1.51 1.23 1.68
C LEU A 26 2.47 1.90 2.67
N LEU A 27 2.19 3.15 3.07
CA LEU A 27 3.00 3.88 4.05
C LEU A 27 3.00 3.19 5.41
N THR A 28 1.86 2.71 5.90
CA THR A 28 1.79 1.97 7.17
C THR A 28 2.63 0.69 7.12
N LYS A 29 2.55 -0.07 6.03
CA LYS A 29 3.37 -1.28 5.85
C LYS A 29 4.85 -0.92 5.74
N TRP A 30 5.19 0.10 4.96
CA TRP A 30 6.56 0.61 4.82
C TRP A 30 7.14 1.00 6.18
N SER A 31 6.43 1.80 6.97
CA SER A 31 6.86 2.21 8.31
C SER A 31 7.08 1.03 9.25
N SER A 32 6.35 -0.08 9.07
CA SER A 32 6.54 -1.31 9.86
C SER A 32 7.85 -2.04 9.54
N TYR A 33 8.39 -1.84 8.34
CA TYR A 33 9.67 -2.44 7.91
C TYR A 33 10.85 -1.46 7.95
N SER A 34 10.58 -0.16 7.97
CA SER A 34 11.60 0.88 8.10
C SER A 34 12.09 0.93 9.55
N LEU A 35 13.39 0.79 9.76
CA LEU A 35 13.97 0.99 11.09
C LEU A 35 13.89 2.48 11.45
N ASN A 36 13.00 2.82 12.39
CA ASN A 36 12.85 4.16 12.97
C ASN A 36 12.56 5.28 11.95
N GLY A 37 11.79 5.01 10.89
CA GLY A 37 11.44 6.02 9.88
C GLY A 37 12.61 6.44 8.99
N LYS A 38 13.75 5.74 9.05
CA LYS A 38 14.81 5.89 8.05
C LYS A 38 14.21 5.40 6.72
N GLY A 39 14.34 6.17 5.64
CA GLY A 39 13.85 5.81 4.31
C GLY A 39 14.51 4.56 3.68
N SER A 40 15.09 3.68 4.50
CA SER A 40 15.70 2.42 4.13
C SER A 40 14.91 1.25 4.73
N LEU A 41 14.82 0.17 3.98
CA LEU A 41 14.12 -1.05 4.37
C LEU A 41 15.15 -2.17 4.54
N SER A 42 15.06 -2.94 5.62
CA SER A 42 15.95 -4.09 5.80
C SER A 42 15.52 -5.20 4.86
N TYR A 43 16.40 -5.65 3.96
CA TYR A 43 16.08 -6.73 3.03
C TYR A 43 15.71 -8.03 3.77
N THR A 44 16.25 -8.25 4.96
CA THR A 44 15.95 -9.39 5.83
C THR A 44 14.54 -9.39 6.42
N SER A 45 13.83 -8.25 6.44
CA SER A 45 12.47 -8.15 6.96
C SER A 45 11.39 -8.25 5.87
N LEU A 46 11.79 -8.36 4.59
CA LEU A 46 10.86 -8.61 3.50
C LEU A 46 10.53 -10.10 3.40
N PRO A 47 9.25 -10.48 3.32
CA PRO A 47 8.87 -11.87 3.09
C PRO A 47 9.37 -12.31 1.71
N ILE A 48 10.26 -13.31 1.69
CA ILE A 48 10.68 -13.99 0.47
C ILE A 48 9.56 -14.96 0.10
N TYR A 49 8.78 -14.62 -0.93
CA TYR A 49 7.86 -15.57 -1.53
C TYR A 49 8.68 -16.42 -2.50
N ASN A 50 9.06 -17.62 -2.04
CA ASN A 50 9.68 -18.65 -2.86
C ASN A 50 8.59 -19.50 -3.53
#